data_AF-A0AA96N351-F1
#
_entry.id   AF-A0AA96N351-F1
#
_cell.length_a   1.000
_cell.length_b   1.000
_cell.length_c   1.000
_cell.angle_alpha   90.00
_cell.angle_beta   90.00
_cell.angle_gamma   90.00
#
_symmetry.space_group_name_H-M   'P 1'
#
loop_
_entity.id
_entity.type
_entity.pdbx_description
1 polymer ?
#
loop_
_entity_poly.entity_id
_entity_poly.type
_entity_poly.pdbx_seq_one_letter_code
_entity_poly.pdbx_strand_id
1 'polypeptide(L)'
;MREMELYKREDGLPAVVQHLLERSGSSVSVEIHDSEGRHTIAGGKYSLAQHKITLYWDGIQEQCRTLYGSLKPFEQHLAAVFAHELGHAEDRELEELADQLDCTDDPLEKKRIALRIETNAWSYASRLLQEDNSEFLHFLMHMSLEPYHDGAA
;
A
#
# COMPACT_ATOMS: atom_id res chain seq x y z
N MET A 1 -13.47 25.36 3.44
CA MET A 1 -14.62 24.55 3.92
C MET A 1 -15.35 23.76 2.82
N ARG A 2 -14.99 23.85 1.52
CA ARG A 2 -15.66 23.13 0.41
C ARG A 2 -14.96 21.84 -0.07
N GLU A 3 -13.71 21.59 0.30
CA GLU A 3 -12.97 20.38 -0.14
C GLU A 3 -13.38 19.09 0.60
N MET A 4 -14.00 19.21 1.79
CA MET A 4 -14.36 18.03 2.60
C MET A 4 -15.62 17.31 2.12
N GLU A 5 -16.48 17.94 1.31
CA GLU A 5 -17.75 17.32 0.87
C GLU A 5 -17.58 16.39 -0.35
N LEU A 6 -16.48 16.51 -1.09
CA LEU A 6 -16.23 15.72 -2.31
C LEU A 6 -15.69 14.30 -2.04
N TYR A 7 -15.31 14.00 -0.80
CA TYR A 7 -14.75 12.70 -0.40
C TYR A 7 -15.57 12.02 0.70
N LYS A 8 -16.90 12.28 0.73
CA LYS A 8 -17.80 11.47 1.55
C LYS A 8 -17.80 10.05 1.00
N ARG A 9 -17.43 9.11 1.87
CA ARG A 9 -17.44 7.67 1.57
C ARG A 9 -18.87 7.21 1.34
N GLU A 10 -19.12 6.60 0.19
CA GLU A 10 -20.36 5.86 -0.09
C GLU A 10 -20.30 4.47 0.57
N ASP A 11 -21.46 3.85 0.83
CA ASP A 11 -21.52 2.48 1.35
C ASP A 11 -20.94 1.50 0.32
N GLY A 12 -19.76 0.94 0.60
CA GLY A 12 -19.08 -0.04 -0.26
C GLY A 12 -17.60 0.24 -0.49
N LEU A 13 -16.97 -0.56 -1.35
CA LEU A 13 -15.60 -0.30 -1.81
C LEU A 13 -15.63 0.77 -2.93
N PRO A 14 -14.67 1.71 -2.99
CA PRO A 14 -14.53 2.63 -4.11
C PRO A 14 -14.39 1.89 -5.44
N ALA A 15 -14.91 2.47 -6.52
CA ALA A 15 -14.90 1.84 -7.85
C ALA A 15 -13.48 1.43 -8.31
N VAL A 16 -12.47 2.27 -8.02
CA VAL A 16 -11.07 1.96 -8.34
C VAL A 16 -10.56 0.72 -7.61
N VAL A 17 -10.95 0.52 -6.35
CA VAL A 17 -10.59 -0.66 -5.55
C VAL A 17 -11.28 -1.90 -6.10
N GLN A 18 -12.58 -1.81 -6.40
CA GLN A 18 -13.33 -2.92 -7.00
C GLN A 18 -12.70 -3.35 -8.34
N HIS A 19 -12.41 -2.38 -9.21
CA HIS A 19 -11.80 -2.65 -10.50
C HIS A 19 -10.43 -3.34 -10.39
N LEU A 20 -9.57 -2.86 -9.49
CA LEU A 20 -8.25 -3.46 -9.29
C LEU A 20 -8.35 -4.87 -8.68
N LEU A 21 -9.29 -5.09 -7.76
CA LEU A 21 -9.54 -6.41 -7.19
C LEU A 21 -10.02 -7.40 -8.25
N GLU A 22 -11.02 -7.03 -9.07
CA GLU A 22 -11.50 -7.86 -10.18
C GLU A 22 -10.38 -8.16 -11.18
N ARG A 23 -9.59 -7.15 -11.54
CA ARG A 23 -8.50 -7.30 -12.50
C ARG A 23 -7.36 -8.17 -11.97
N SER A 24 -7.08 -8.11 -10.67
CA SER A 24 -6.07 -8.94 -10.02
C SER A 24 -6.46 -10.43 -10.00
N GLY A 25 -7.76 -10.72 -9.96
CA GLY A 25 -8.29 -12.06 -9.71
C GLY A 25 -8.04 -12.55 -8.28
N SER A 26 -7.59 -11.67 -7.37
CA SER A 26 -7.28 -12.01 -5.99
C SER A 26 -8.53 -12.39 -5.21
N SER A 27 -8.39 -13.38 -4.32
CA SER A 27 -9.42 -13.75 -3.35
C SER A 27 -9.31 -13.04 -2.01
N VAL A 28 -8.39 -12.07 -1.90
CA VAL A 28 -8.11 -11.36 -0.64
C VAL A 28 -9.35 -10.62 -0.15
N SER A 29 -9.60 -10.68 1.17
CA SER A 29 -10.66 -9.89 1.77
C SER A 29 -10.23 -8.42 1.85
N VAL A 30 -11.15 -7.48 1.59
CA VAL A 30 -10.84 -6.04 1.61
C VAL A 30 -11.81 -5.31 2.53
N GLU A 31 -11.26 -4.54 3.47
CA GLU A 31 -12.02 -3.65 4.35
C GLU A 31 -11.43 -2.24 4.29
N ILE A 32 -12.29 -1.24 4.50
CA ILE A 32 -11.89 0.16 4.60
C ILE A 32 -12.36 0.68 5.95
N HIS A 33 -11.44 1.26 6.70
CA HIS A 33 -11.68 1.84 8.01
C HIS A 33 -11.36 3.32 7.96
N ASP A 34 -12.16 4.12 8.66
CA ASP A 34 -11.70 5.42 9.14
C ASP A 34 -10.92 5.16 10.43
N SER A 35 -9.82 5.87 10.67
CA SER A 35 -9.12 5.74 11.93
C SER A 35 -9.98 6.37 13.03
N GLU A 36 -10.77 5.54 13.70
CA GLU A 36 -11.54 5.92 14.89
C GLU A 36 -10.58 6.18 16.07
N GLY A 37 -9.78 7.25 15.96
CA GLY A 37 -8.79 7.66 16.96
C GLY A 37 -7.45 6.92 16.92
N ARG A 38 -7.16 6.14 15.87
CA ARG A 38 -5.84 5.53 15.67
C ARG A 38 -5.01 6.36 14.71
N HIS A 39 -4.12 7.21 15.21
CA HIS A 39 -3.15 7.90 14.35
C HIS A 39 -2.21 6.89 13.67
N THR A 40 -2.62 6.37 12.51
CA THR A 40 -1.76 5.67 11.57
C THR A 40 -1.63 6.53 10.32
N ILE A 41 -0.39 6.80 9.92
CA ILE A 41 -0.09 7.44 8.62
C ILE A 41 -0.09 6.38 7.51
N ALA A 42 -0.18 5.08 7.83
CA ALA A 42 -0.26 4.03 6.84
C ALA A 42 -1.59 4.13 6.07
N GLY A 43 -1.53 4.21 4.74
CA GLY A 43 -2.71 4.20 3.88
C GLY A 43 -3.33 2.81 3.71
N GLY A 44 -2.54 1.75 3.88
CA GLY A 44 -2.94 0.36 3.71
C GLY A 44 -2.17 -0.58 4.62
N LYS A 45 -2.69 -1.80 4.76
CA LYS A 45 -2.00 -2.93 5.38
C LYS A 45 -2.58 -4.25 4.91
N TYR A 46 -1.72 -5.15 4.46
CA TYR A 46 -2.01 -6.56 4.30
C TYR A 46 -1.71 -7.37 5.58
N SER A 47 -2.56 -8.37 5.87
CA SER A 47 -2.36 -9.35 6.93
C SER A 47 -2.25 -10.75 6.33
N LEU A 48 -1.07 -11.35 6.46
CA LEU A 48 -0.81 -12.73 6.03
C LEU A 48 -1.75 -13.73 6.73
N ALA A 49 -1.89 -13.62 8.05
CA ALA A 49 -2.69 -14.53 8.86
C ALA A 49 -4.19 -14.54 8.52
N GLN A 50 -4.73 -13.41 8.05
CA GLN A 50 -6.14 -13.28 7.71
C GLN A 50 -6.40 -13.28 6.21
N HIS A 51 -5.34 -13.25 5.39
CA HIS A 51 -5.40 -12.95 3.97
C HIS A 51 -6.36 -11.78 3.68
N LYS A 52 -6.07 -10.65 4.32
CA LYS A 52 -6.94 -9.47 4.34
C LYS A 52 -6.15 -8.18 4.15
N ILE A 53 -6.66 -7.30 3.29
CA ILE A 53 -6.22 -5.93 3.13
C ILE A 53 -7.15 -5.00 3.93
N THR A 54 -6.55 -4.13 4.71
CA THR A 54 -7.21 -3.03 5.40
C THR A 54 -6.71 -1.71 4.84
N LEU A 55 -7.58 -0.90 4.26
CA LEU A 55 -7.25 0.46 3.82
C LEU A 55 -7.72 1.47 4.87
N TYR A 56 -6.89 2.45 5.17
CA TYR A 56 -7.18 3.51 6.13
C TYR A 56 -7.46 4.81 5.38
N TRP A 57 -8.73 5.19 5.28
CA TRP A 57 -9.18 6.27 4.41
C TRP A 57 -8.50 7.60 4.74
N ASP A 58 -8.46 7.93 6.03
CA ASP A 58 -7.80 9.11 6.57
C ASP A 58 -6.27 9.03 6.52
N GLY A 59 -5.70 7.83 6.64
CA GLY A 59 -4.27 7.59 6.38
C GLY A 59 -3.89 8.00 4.95
N ILE A 60 -4.66 7.55 3.95
CA ILE A 60 -4.47 7.90 2.52
C ILE A 60 -4.65 9.42 2.31
N GLN A 61 -5.64 10.04 2.96
CA GLN A 61 -5.81 11.49 2.89
C GLN A 61 -4.59 12.23 3.45
N GLU A 62 -4.05 11.77 4.57
CA GLU A 62 -2.90 12.41 5.21
C GLU A 62 -1.61 12.22 4.40
N GLN A 63 -1.42 11.04 3.79
CA GLN A 63 -0.33 10.81 2.85
C GLN A 63 -0.43 11.75 1.64
N CYS A 64 -1.63 11.93 1.07
CA CYS A 64 -1.83 12.89 -0.03
C CYS A 64 -1.50 14.33 0.38
N ARG A 65 -1.91 14.76 1.57
CA ARG A 65 -1.56 16.10 2.09
C ARG A 65 -0.05 16.24 2.31
N THR A 66 0.58 15.23 2.89
CA THR A 66 2.02 15.24 3.19
C THR A 66 2.87 15.26 1.93
N LEU A 67 2.53 14.42 0.95
CA LEU A 67 3.33 14.23 -0.26
C LEU A 67 3.05 15.28 -1.33
N TYR A 68 1.79 15.73 -1.46
CA TYR A 68 1.36 16.57 -2.58
C TYR A 68 0.78 17.92 -2.14
N GLY A 69 0.62 18.15 -0.84
CA GLY A 69 -0.04 19.36 -0.31
C GLY A 69 -1.54 19.45 -0.65
N SER A 70 -2.16 18.37 -1.15
CA SER A 70 -3.52 18.39 -1.68
C SER A 70 -4.15 16.99 -1.74
N LEU A 71 -5.49 16.93 -1.65
CA LEU A 71 -6.27 15.71 -1.88
C LEU A 71 -6.64 15.49 -3.37
N LYS A 72 -6.20 16.34 -4.29
CA LYS A 72 -6.50 16.19 -5.72
C LYS A 72 -6.14 14.81 -6.29
N PRO A 73 -4.98 14.20 -5.97
CA PRO A 73 -4.62 12.89 -6.51
C PRO A 73 -5.14 11.71 -5.66
N PHE A 74 -6.15 11.92 -4.80
CA PHE A 74 -6.58 10.90 -3.84
C PHE A 74 -6.94 9.56 -4.48
N GLU A 75 -7.70 9.54 -5.58
CA GLU A 75 -8.09 8.29 -6.24
C GLU A 75 -6.87 7.55 -6.83
N GLN A 76 -5.93 8.28 -7.43
CA GLN A 76 -4.69 7.71 -7.96
C GLN A 76 -3.79 7.19 -6.84
N HIS A 77 -3.72 7.91 -5.72
CA HIS A 77 -2.96 7.50 -4.54
C HIS A 77 -3.57 6.26 -3.87
N LEU A 78 -4.90 6.23 -3.72
CA LEU A 78 -5.65 5.07 -3.25
C LEU A 78 -5.41 3.84 -4.14
N ALA A 79 -5.43 4.02 -5.46
CA ALA A 79 -5.12 2.96 -6.42
C ALA A 79 -3.71 2.39 -6.22
N ALA A 80 -2.71 3.26 -6.05
CA ALA A 80 -1.32 2.87 -5.83
C ALA A 80 -1.14 2.11 -4.51
N VAL A 81 -1.69 2.63 -3.41
CA VAL A 81 -1.65 1.98 -2.10
C VAL A 81 -2.33 0.61 -2.17
N PHE A 82 -3.53 0.53 -2.72
CA PHE A 82 -4.25 -0.74 -2.80
C PHE A 82 -3.56 -1.76 -3.71
N ALA A 83 -3.03 -1.33 -4.86
CA ALA A 83 -2.28 -2.21 -5.76
C ALA A 83 -1.00 -2.75 -5.10
N HIS A 84 -0.34 -1.96 -4.24
CA HIS A 84 0.78 -2.40 -3.43
C HIS A 84 0.37 -3.47 -2.41
N GLU A 85 -0.73 -3.27 -1.67
CA GLU A 85 -1.23 -4.27 -0.72
C GLU A 85 -1.68 -5.57 -1.42
N LEU A 86 -2.25 -5.48 -2.62
CA LEU A 86 -2.52 -6.64 -3.48
C LEU A 86 -1.23 -7.36 -3.88
N GLY A 87 -0.15 -6.61 -4.07
CA GLY A 87 1.17 -7.16 -4.32
C GLY A 87 1.66 -8.05 -3.19
N HIS A 88 1.44 -7.66 -1.93
CA HIS A 88 1.69 -8.56 -0.80
C HIS A 88 0.77 -9.78 -0.79
N ALA A 89 -0.53 -9.57 -1.05
CA ALA A 89 -1.50 -10.66 -1.03
C ALA A 89 -1.20 -11.75 -2.07
N GLU A 90 -0.65 -11.37 -3.21
CA GLU A 90 -0.37 -12.25 -4.35
C GLU A 90 1.10 -12.69 -4.44
N ASP A 91 1.96 -12.26 -3.51
CA ASP A 91 3.36 -12.67 -3.48
C ASP A 91 3.50 -14.08 -2.88
N ARG A 92 3.87 -15.03 -3.74
CA ARG A 92 4.10 -16.43 -3.37
C ARG A 92 5.34 -16.63 -2.50
N GLU A 93 6.27 -15.69 -2.51
CA GLU A 93 7.49 -15.72 -1.68
C GLU A 93 7.22 -15.13 -0.28
N LEU A 94 6.09 -14.44 -0.06
CA LEU A 94 5.88 -13.63 1.15
C LEU A 94 5.91 -14.45 2.45
N GLU A 95 5.28 -15.63 2.47
CA GLU A 95 5.26 -16.49 3.66
C GLU A 95 6.68 -16.90 4.07
N GLU A 96 7.47 -17.37 3.10
CA GLU A 96 8.86 -17.76 3.35
C GLU A 96 9.73 -16.56 3.75
N LEU A 97 9.59 -15.42 3.07
CA LEU A 97 10.35 -14.21 3.39
C LEU A 97 9.98 -13.65 4.77
N ALA A 98 8.71 -13.71 5.17
CA ALA A 98 8.27 -13.30 6.50
C ALA A 98 8.87 -14.19 7.59
N ASP A 99 8.85 -15.52 7.39
CA ASP A 99 9.48 -16.47 8.32
C ASP A 99 10.99 -16.23 8.42
N GLN A 100 11.66 -15.98 7.29
CA GLN A 100 13.09 -15.63 7.27
C GLN A 100 13.36 -14.32 8.02
N LEU A 101 12.52 -13.30 7.84
CA LEU A 101 12.66 -12.01 8.53
C LEU A 101 12.56 -12.15 10.05
N ASP A 102 11.61 -12.96 10.52
CA ASP A 102 11.39 -13.23 11.95
C ASP A 102 12.53 -14.04 12.58
N CYS A 103 13.14 -14.96 11.83
CA CYS A 103 14.23 -15.81 12.31
C CYS A 103 15.64 -15.21 12.15
N THR A 104 15.79 -14.15 11.38
CA THR A 104 17.09 -13.50 11.16
C THR A 104 17.45 -12.64 12.36
N ASP A 105 18.73 -12.61 12.77
CA ASP A 105 19.21 -11.67 13.81
C ASP A 105 20.07 -10.54 13.22
N ASP A 106 20.69 -10.76 12.05
CA ASP A 106 21.51 -9.76 11.37
C ASP A 106 20.64 -8.59 10.87
N PRO A 107 20.84 -7.36 11.38
CA PRO A 107 20.07 -6.20 10.95
C PRO A 107 20.19 -5.90 9.46
N LEU A 108 21.35 -6.15 8.85
CA LEU A 108 21.54 -5.90 7.43
C LEU A 108 20.73 -6.88 6.59
N GLU A 109 20.71 -8.15 6.98
CA GLU A 109 19.94 -9.18 6.30
C GLU A 109 18.43 -9.00 6.51
N LYS A 110 17.98 -8.61 7.71
CA LYS A 110 16.59 -8.19 7.93
C LYS A 110 16.16 -7.10 6.96
N LYS A 111 17.01 -6.09 6.79
CA LYS A 111 16.73 -4.96 5.90
C LYS A 111 16.62 -5.41 4.44
N ARG A 112 17.46 -6.34 4.00
CA ARG A 112 17.41 -6.90 2.64
C ARG A 112 16.15 -7.73 2.39
N ILE A 113 15.77 -8.57 3.36
CA ILE A 113 14.53 -9.37 3.27
C ILE A 113 13.32 -8.44 3.23
N ALA A 114 13.26 -7.43 4.11
CA ALA A 114 12.18 -6.46 4.11
C ALA A 114 12.12 -5.65 2.80
N LEU A 115 13.27 -5.18 2.30
CA LEU A 115 13.34 -4.51 0.99
C LEU A 115 12.83 -5.42 -0.13
N ARG A 116 13.14 -6.72 -0.09
CA ARG A 116 12.69 -7.70 -1.08
C ARG A 116 11.17 -7.85 -1.05
N ILE A 117 10.57 -7.97 0.13
CA ILE A 117 9.11 -8.03 0.33
C ILE A 117 8.43 -6.80 -0.29
N GLU A 118 8.91 -5.61 0.03
CA GLU A 118 8.34 -4.36 -0.49
C GLU A 118 8.53 -4.22 -2.01
N THR A 119 9.71 -4.61 -2.52
CA THR A 119 10.01 -4.57 -3.96
C THR A 119 9.11 -5.52 -4.74
N ASN A 120 8.85 -6.72 -4.22
CA ASN A 120 7.94 -7.68 -4.82
C ASN A 120 6.52 -7.10 -4.92
N ALA A 121 6.04 -6.48 -3.85
CA ALA A 121 4.73 -5.84 -3.81
C ALA A 121 4.62 -4.71 -4.84
N TRP A 122 5.60 -3.80 -4.91
CA TRP A 122 5.61 -2.73 -5.92
C TRP A 122 5.73 -3.27 -7.35
N SER A 123 6.51 -4.33 -7.58
CA SER A 123 6.61 -4.96 -8.90
C SER A 123 5.28 -5.55 -9.37
N TYR A 124 4.48 -6.09 -8.45
CA TYR A 124 3.11 -6.50 -8.76
C TYR A 124 2.22 -5.28 -9.03
N ALA A 125 2.27 -4.26 -8.18
CA ALA A 125 1.46 -3.05 -8.31
C ALA A 125 1.66 -2.34 -9.65
N SER A 126 2.92 -2.17 -10.12
CA SER A 126 3.21 -1.54 -11.43
C SER A 126 2.58 -2.29 -12.60
N ARG A 127 2.68 -3.63 -12.59
CA ARG A 127 2.03 -4.49 -13.60
C ARG A 127 0.51 -4.40 -13.54
N LEU A 128 -0.06 -4.41 -12.34
CA LEU A 128 -1.50 -4.32 -12.14
C LEU A 128 -2.04 -2.95 -12.56
N LEU A 129 -1.29 -1.87 -12.36
CA LEU A 129 -1.70 -0.53 -12.78
C LEU A 129 -1.45 -0.27 -14.27
N GLN A 130 -0.65 -1.13 -14.96
CA GLN A 130 -0.15 -0.84 -16.31
C GLN A 130 0.62 0.49 -16.37
N GLU A 131 1.25 0.88 -15.27
CA GLU A 131 1.85 2.21 -15.05
C GLU A 131 3.38 2.15 -14.95
N ASP A 132 4.03 1.30 -15.74
CA ASP A 132 5.49 1.11 -15.70
C ASP A 132 6.31 2.41 -15.92
N ASN A 133 5.69 3.48 -16.45
CA ASN A 133 6.31 4.79 -16.70
C ASN A 133 5.59 5.98 -16.03
N SER A 134 4.74 5.74 -15.03
CA SER A 134 4.06 6.83 -14.30
C SER A 134 5.00 7.49 -13.31
N GLU A 135 5.37 8.76 -13.54
CA GLU A 135 6.20 9.55 -12.60
C GLU A 135 5.61 9.54 -11.17
N PHE A 136 4.27 9.50 -11.09
CA PHE A 136 3.54 9.42 -9.83
C PHE A 136 3.83 8.11 -9.07
N LEU A 137 3.75 6.98 -9.76
CA LEU A 137 3.98 5.67 -9.16
C LEU A 137 5.45 5.49 -8.77
N HIS A 138 6.37 5.94 -9.64
CA HIS A 138 7.81 5.92 -9.34
C HIS A 138 8.16 6.78 -8.12
N PHE A 139 7.54 7.96 -7.98
CA PHE A 139 7.70 8.79 -6.79
C PHE A 139 7.21 8.08 -5.52
N LEU A 140 6.03 7.45 -5.56
CA LEU A 140 5.51 6.71 -4.40
C LEU A 140 6.36 5.51 -4.01
N MET A 141 6.77 4.72 -5.01
CA MET A 141 7.67 3.59 -4.79
C MET A 141 8.99 4.07 -4.19
N HIS A 142 9.57 5.16 -4.69
CA HIS A 142 10.80 5.73 -4.14
C HIS A 142 10.64 6.13 -2.67
N MET A 143 9.60 6.89 -2.32
CA MET A 143 9.33 7.30 -0.95
C MET A 143 9.05 6.11 -0.02
N SER A 144 8.37 5.07 -0.52
CA SER A 144 8.08 3.85 0.24
C SER A 144 9.33 2.99 0.50
N LEU A 145 10.26 2.95 -0.46
CA LEU A 145 11.47 2.14 -0.36
C LEU A 145 12.65 2.86 0.30
N GLU A 146 12.64 4.20 0.39
CA GLU A 146 13.72 5.02 0.98
C GLU A 146 14.17 4.52 2.38
N PRO A 147 13.28 4.18 3.34
CA PRO A 147 13.70 3.70 4.66
C PRO A 147 14.54 2.40 4.60
N TYR A 148 14.34 1.59 3.57
CA TYR A 148 15.08 0.34 3.36
C TYR A 148 16.44 0.58 2.69
N HIS A 149 16.66 1.73 2.06
CA HIS A 149 17.94 2.11 1.46
C HIS A 149 18.82 2.92 2.42
N ASP A 150 18.24 3.79 3.25
CA ASP A 150 19.01 4.65 4.15
C ASP A 150 19.64 3.86 5.30
N GLY A 151 20.98 3.78 5.31
CA GLY A 151 21.78 3.04 6.28
C GLY A 151 21.84 3.67 7.68
N ALA A 152 20.74 4.24 8.18
CA ALA A 152 20.70 4.84 9.51
C ALA A 152 20.41 3.79 10.60
N ALA A 153 21.48 3.15 11.07
CA ALA A 153 21.69 2.78 12.46
C ALA A 153 23.12 3.15 12.84
#